data_AF-A0A2E5F6B5-F1
#
_entry.id   AF-A0A2E5F6B5-F1
#
_cell.length_a   1.000
_cell.length_b   1.000
_cell.length_c   1.000
_cell.angle_alpha   90.00
_cell.angle_beta   90.00
_cell.angle_gamma   90.00
#
_symmetry.space_group_name_H-M   'P 1'
#
loop_
_entity.id
_entity.type
_entity.pdbx_description
1 polymer ?
#
loop_
_entity_poly.entity_id
_entity_poly.type
_entity_poly.pdbx_seq_one_letter_code
_entity_poly.pdbx_strand_id
1 'polypeptide(L)'
;MKQLASKTRYLLTVLGIGLLTSGVLACSSDPETVEVIKEVEVEKIVEVAADPGNLVIYSGRKESLVGPIIEQFSESNGINVEVKY
;
A
#
# COMPACT_ATOMS: atom_id res chain seq x y z
N MET A 1 -8.27 33.29 -35.91
CA MET A 1 -6.98 32.64 -35.59
C MET A 1 -6.86 32.08 -34.16
N LYS A 2 -7.86 32.21 -33.26
CA LYS A 2 -7.78 31.69 -31.88
C LYS A 2 -8.11 30.19 -31.73
N GLN A 3 -8.91 29.63 -32.66
CA GLN A 3 -9.38 28.24 -32.60
C GLN A 3 -8.30 27.19 -32.91
N LEU A 4 -7.31 27.55 -33.74
CA LEU A 4 -6.24 26.62 -34.14
C LEU A 4 -5.27 26.36 -32.97
N ALA A 5 -4.93 27.41 -32.21
CA ALA A 5 -4.06 27.29 -31.04
C ALA A 5 -4.69 26.48 -29.89
N SER A 6 -6.02 26.53 -29.72
CA SER A 6 -6.74 25.74 -28.70
C SER A 6 -6.76 24.25 -29.06
N LYS A 7 -7.04 23.90 -30.31
CA LYS A 7 -6.99 22.50 -30.79
C LYS A 7 -5.58 21.93 -30.72
N THR A 8 -4.55 22.69 -31.10
CA THR A 8 -3.15 22.24 -31.02
C THR A 8 -2.69 22.06 -29.57
N ARG A 9 -3.11 22.95 -28.65
CA ARG A 9 -2.83 22.80 -27.21
C ARG A 9 -3.53 21.58 -26.62
N TYR A 10 -4.80 21.37 -26.95
CA TYR A 10 -5.58 20.21 -26.50
C TYR A 10 -5.02 18.88 -27.04
N LEU A 11 -4.60 18.87 -28.32
CA LEU A 11 -3.94 17.73 -28.94
C LEU A 11 -2.60 17.40 -28.25
N LEU A 12 -1.82 18.42 -27.89
CA LEU A 12 -0.56 18.25 -27.17
C LEU A 12 -0.76 17.73 -25.73
N THR A 13 -1.80 18.19 -25.00
CA THR A 13 -2.10 17.66 -23.66
C THR A 13 -2.63 16.23 -23.70
N VAL A 14 -3.50 15.87 -24.65
CA VAL A 14 -4.02 14.51 -24.79
C VAL A 14 -2.90 13.53 -25.18
N LEU A 15 -2.00 13.93 -26.09
CA LEU A 15 -0.85 13.13 -26.49
C LEU A 15 0.14 12.93 -25.33
N GLY A 16 0.37 13.96 -24.51
CA GLY A 16 1.25 13.89 -23.34
C GLY A 16 0.72 12.99 -22.22
N ILE A 17 -0.60 13.01 -21.97
CA ILE A 17 -1.23 12.15 -20.95
C ILE A 17 -1.27 10.70 -21.41
N GLY A 18 -1.52 10.43 -22.71
CA GLY A 18 -1.48 9.07 -23.26
C GLY A 18 -0.10 8.42 -23.24
N LEU A 19 0.98 9.21 -23.31
CA LEU A 19 2.34 8.71 -23.22
C LEU A 19 2.72 8.30 -21.78
N LEU A 20 2.16 8.95 -20.76
CA LEU A 20 2.43 8.64 -19.35
C LEU A 20 1.78 7.33 -18.87
N THR A 21 0.68 6.90 -19.50
CA THR A 21 -0.06 5.70 -19.07
C THR A 21 0.54 4.38 -19.55
N SER A 22 1.52 4.40 -20.45
CA SER A 22 2.16 3.17 -20.96
C SER A 22 3.33 2.68 -20.11
N GLY A 23 3.72 3.42 -19.06
CA GLY A 23 4.91 3.14 -18.24
C GLY A 23 4.71 2.22 -17.04
N VAL A 24 3.50 1.70 -16.77
CA VAL A 24 3.19 0.94 -15.54
C VAL A 24 3.09 -0.58 -15.76
N LEU A 25 3.33 -1.08 -16.98
CA LEU A 25 3.23 -2.52 -17.32
C LEU A 25 4.60 -3.21 -17.51
N ALA A 26 5.70 -2.61 -17.07
CA ALA A 26 7.06 -3.12 -17.28
C ALA A 26 7.68 -3.81 -16.05
N CYS A 27 6.90 -4.50 -15.23
CA CYS A 27 7.41 -5.49 -14.28
C CYS A 27 6.72 -6.83 -14.53
N SER A 28 7.17 -7.55 -15.54
CA SER A 28 6.89 -8.98 -15.71
C SER A 28 7.91 -9.60 -16.65
N SER A 29 9.02 -10.10 -16.10
CA SER A 29 9.93 -11.12 -16.64
C SER A 29 11.01 -11.38 -15.56
N ASP A 30 11.42 -12.57 -15.13
CA ASP A 30 10.97 -13.96 -15.28
C ASP A 30 11.96 -14.76 -14.39
N PRO A 31 11.56 -15.52 -13.34
CA PRO A 31 12.49 -16.45 -12.70
C PRO A 31 12.48 -17.78 -13.46
N GLU A 32 13.64 -18.15 -14.00
CA GLU A 32 13.88 -19.43 -14.68
C GLU A 32 13.32 -20.61 -13.86
N THR A 33 12.33 -21.30 -14.43
CA THR A 33 11.79 -22.55 -13.90
C THR A 33 12.79 -23.68 -14.15
N VAL A 34 13.52 -24.05 -13.10
CA VAL A 34 14.18 -25.36 -13.03
C VAL A 34 13.11 -26.39 -12.69
N GLU A 35 12.77 -27.23 -13.67
CA GLU A 35 11.91 -28.39 -13.47
C GLU A 35 12.61 -29.42 -12.58
N VAL A 36 12.24 -29.45 -11.30
CA VAL A 36 12.41 -30.63 -10.45
C VAL A 36 11.01 -31.08 -10.05
N ILE A 37 10.51 -32.07 -10.78
CA ILE A 37 9.29 -32.80 -10.45
C ILE A 37 9.60 -33.58 -9.17
N LYS A 38 9.25 -32.99 -8.02
CA LYS A 38 9.10 -33.70 -6.77
C LYS A 38 7.66 -33.47 -6.34
N GLU A 39 6.83 -34.48 -6.55
CA GLU A 39 5.49 -34.56 -5.98
C GLU A 39 5.62 -34.47 -4.46
N VAL A 40 5.53 -33.24 -3.95
CA VAL A 40 5.35 -32.93 -2.54
C VAL A 40 3.91 -32.45 -2.47
N GLU A 41 3.09 -33.16 -1.69
CA GLU A 41 1.75 -32.73 -1.34
C GLU A 41 1.78 -31.23 -1.06
N VAL A 42 1.08 -30.46 -1.90
CA VAL A 42 0.89 -29.03 -1.69
C VAL A 42 0.00 -28.91 -0.48
N GLU A 43 0.63 -28.88 0.71
CA GLU A 43 -0.01 -28.48 1.95
C GLU A 43 -0.69 -27.14 1.66
N LYS A 44 -2.02 -27.17 1.64
CA LYS A 44 -2.84 -25.98 1.52
C LYS A 44 -2.48 -25.07 2.69
N ILE A 45 -1.64 -24.07 2.41
CA ILE A 45 -1.25 -23.04 3.36
C ILE A 45 -2.52 -22.24 3.63
N VAL A 46 -3.23 -22.60 4.70
CA VAL A 46 -4.36 -21.81 5.20
C VAL A 46 -3.73 -20.59 5.84
N GLU A 47 -3.76 -19.46 5.14
CA GLU A 47 -3.36 -18.18 5.71
C GLU A 47 -4.33 -17.85 6.86
N VAL A 48 -3.90 -18.14 8.08
CA VAL A 48 -4.59 -17.71 9.28
C VAL A 48 -4.30 -16.23 9.45
N ALA A 49 -5.36 -15.42 9.47
CA ALA A 49 -5.24 -14.00 9.77
C ALA A 49 -4.56 -13.81 11.13
N ALA A 50 -3.45 -13.07 11.14
CA ALA A 50 -2.72 -12.78 12.36
C ALA A 50 -3.57 -11.87 13.27
N ASP A 51 -3.71 -12.26 14.54
CA ASP A 51 -4.31 -11.43 15.57
C ASP A 51 -3.40 -10.22 15.84
N PRO A 52 -3.87 -8.97 15.72
CA PRO A 52 -3.05 -7.78 15.97
C PRO A 52 -2.62 -7.65 17.44
N GLY A 53 -3.30 -8.32 18.37
CA GLY A 53 -2.89 -8.43 19.76
C GLY A 53 -3.13 -7.15 20.59
N ASN A 54 -2.43 -7.07 21.73
CA ASN A 54 -2.58 -6.00 22.72
C ASN A 54 -1.24 -5.30 23.01
N LEU A 55 -1.26 -3.99 23.22
CA LEU A 55 -0.10 -3.17 23.58
C LEU A 55 -0.41 -2.27 24.78
N VAL A 56 0.46 -2.26 25.79
CA VAL A 56 0.36 -1.34 26.93
C VAL A 56 1.50 -0.32 26.88
N ILE A 57 1.18 0.97 26.87
CA ILE A 57 2.14 2.08 26.79
C ILE A 57 2.17 2.84 28.12
N TYR A 58 3.37 3.02 28.69
CA TYR A 58 3.58 3.87 29.86
C TYR A 58 4.10 5.24 29.41
N SER A 59 3.23 6.25 29.43
CA SER A 59 3.52 7.60 28.93
C SER A 59 3.76 8.56 30.08
N GLY A 60 4.94 9.19 30.12
CA GLY A 60 5.22 10.34 30.99
C GLY A 60 4.73 11.68 30.42
N ARG A 61 3.92 11.67 29.37
CA ARG A 61 3.36 12.87 28.71
C ARG A 61 1.88 12.96 28.98
N LYS A 62 1.38 14.20 29.08
CA LYS A 62 -0.05 14.48 29.21
C LYS A 62 -0.83 13.84 28.07
N GLU A 63 -1.98 13.27 28.40
CA GLU A 63 -2.93 12.67 27.46
C GLU A 63 -3.23 13.57 26.26
N SER A 64 -3.46 14.86 26.49
CA SER A 64 -3.77 15.81 25.42
C SER A 64 -2.70 15.93 24.34
N LEU A 65 -1.46 15.54 24.62
CA LEU A 65 -0.35 15.57 23.66
C LEU A 65 -0.22 14.26 22.87
N VAL A 66 -0.42 13.13 23.53
CA VAL A 66 -0.10 11.80 22.97
C VAL A 66 -1.33 10.97 22.60
N GLY A 67 -2.47 11.19 23.25
CA GLY A 67 -3.73 10.49 23.01
C GLY A 67 -4.13 10.48 21.52
N PRO A 68 -4.16 11.64 20.83
CA PRO A 68 -4.53 11.68 19.41
C PRO A 68 -3.60 10.87 18.49
N ILE A 69 -2.33 10.70 18.87
CA ILE A 69 -1.35 9.92 18.10
C ILE A 69 -1.59 8.42 18.34
N ILE A 70 -1.86 8.04 19.58
CA ILE A 70 -2.12 6.65 19.98
C ILE A 70 -3.43 6.14 19.37
N GLU A 71 -4.44 7.00 19.31
CA GLU A 71 -5.74 6.70 18.68
C GLU A 71 -5.56 6.40 17.18
N GLN A 72 -4.86 7.27 16.44
CA GLN A 72 -4.51 7.04 15.03
C GLN A 72 -3.70 5.75 14.82
N PHE A 73 -2.77 5.44 15.72
CA PHE A 73 -1.99 4.21 15.66
C PHE A 73 -2.87 2.97 15.86
N SER A 74 -3.74 2.98 16.88
CA SER A 74 -4.69 1.90 17.16
C SER A 74 -5.60 1.64 15.95
N GLU A 75 -6.19 2.70 15.39
CA GLU A 75 -7.09 2.61 14.24
C GLU A 75 -6.40 2.07 12.97
N SER A 76 -5.18 2.52 12.70
CA SER A 76 -4.45 2.13 11.49
C SER A 76 -3.89 0.71 11.53
N ASN A 77 -3.64 0.16 12.72
CA ASN A 77 -3.02 -1.15 12.89
C ASN A 77 -3.98 -2.22 13.42
N GLY A 78 -5.16 -1.83 13.93
CA GLY A 78 -6.12 -2.74 14.57
C GLY A 78 -5.63 -3.32 15.91
N ILE A 79 -4.54 -2.78 16.47
CA ILE A 79 -3.97 -3.22 17.74
C ILE A 79 -4.77 -2.59 18.88
N ASN A 80 -5.15 -3.39 19.87
CA ASN A 80 -5.77 -2.86 21.07
C ASN A 80 -4.71 -2.21 21.98
N VAL A 81 -4.75 -0.89 22.12
CA VAL A 81 -3.75 -0.13 22.89
C VAL A 81 -4.33 0.39 24.19
N GLU A 82 -3.67 0.09 25.31
CA GLU A 82 -3.94 0.65 26.63
C GLU A 82 -2.82 1.61 27.03
N VAL A 83 -3.16 2.76 27.60
CA VAL A 83 -2.18 3.77 28.02
C VAL A 83 -2.22 3.97 29.53
N LYS A 84 -1.04 4.01 30.14
CA LYS A 84 -0.81 4.38 31.53
C LYS A 84 -0.11 5.74 31.54
N TYR A 85 -0.80 6.77 32.03
CA TYR A 85 -0.29 8.13 32.16
C TYR A 85 0.45 8.36 33.48
#